data_AF-A0A226DQL2-F1
#
_entry.id   AF-A0A226DQL2-F1
#
_cell.length_a   1.000
_cell.length_b   1.000
_cell.length_c   1.000
_cell.angle_alpha   90.00
_cell.angle_beta   90.00
_cell.angle_gamma   90.00
#
_symmetry.space_group_name_H-M   'P 1'
#
loop_
_entity.id
_entity.type
_entity.pdbx_description
1 polymer ?
#
loop_
_entity_poly.entity_id
_entity_poly.type
_entity_poly.pdbx_seq_one_letter_code
_entity_poly.pdbx_strand_id
1 'polypeptide(L)'
;MWHIEGTRHFRTCIKTLQRNSLRSASFLEWNNKLRRAVPMKSSDWRYLVFKLFALFSTIITQPILLLWCYEVNKSVTGSVTLVSKYASIISAFVAFTVLPYLWFFAKELNSQKFVTYFHEILNLDKRLNVYILLKLMVTKSKYHPKNLATVTTIANLGTFMVNYTAPAFIVWLSVTNNSPFNGFILHHRTILFYLYYSILFYIRHQQLSKL
;
A
#
# COMPACT_ATOMS: atom_id res chain seq x y z
N MET A 1 -24.82 13.72 1.98
CA MET A 1 -24.77 12.25 2.25
C MET A 1 -23.34 11.74 2.41
N TRP A 2 -22.36 12.33 1.72
CA TRP A 2 -20.96 11.89 1.74
C TRP A 2 -20.31 11.87 3.11
N HIS A 3 -20.64 12.78 4.03
CA HIS A 3 -20.07 12.71 5.39
C HIS A 3 -20.40 11.39 6.12
N ILE A 4 -21.61 10.82 5.93
CA ILE A 4 -22.01 9.55 6.58
C ILE A 4 -21.28 8.39 5.89
N GLU A 5 -21.35 8.35 4.57
CA GLU A 5 -20.81 7.23 3.79
C GLU A 5 -19.27 7.24 3.78
N GLY A 6 -18.64 8.42 3.69
CA GLY A 6 -17.21 8.61 3.82
C GLY A 6 -16.68 8.18 5.19
N THR A 7 -17.40 8.52 6.26
CA THR A 7 -17.06 8.04 7.61
C THR A 7 -17.17 6.52 7.70
N ARG A 8 -18.21 5.93 7.09
CA ARG A 8 -18.41 4.47 7.04
C ARG A 8 -17.30 3.78 6.25
N HIS A 9 -16.95 4.27 5.06
CA HIS A 9 -15.86 3.74 4.25
C HIS A 9 -14.52 3.87 4.95
N PHE A 10 -14.25 5.00 5.61
CA PHE A 10 -13.01 5.19 6.35
C PHE A 10 -12.90 4.22 7.54
N ARG A 11 -13.99 4.01 8.28
CA ARG A 11 -14.07 2.98 9.32
C ARG A 11 -13.80 1.59 8.76
N THR A 12 -14.39 1.25 7.62
CA THR A 12 -14.17 -0.04 6.96
C THR A 12 -12.71 -0.18 6.52
N CYS A 13 -12.12 0.87 5.92
CA CYS A 13 -10.72 0.91 5.51
C CYS A 13 -9.77 0.66 6.69
N ILE A 14 -9.96 1.34 7.82
CA ILE A 14 -9.17 1.11 9.04
C ILE A 14 -9.29 -0.34 9.51
N LYS A 15 -10.50 -0.90 9.53
CA LYS A 15 -10.72 -2.29 9.94
C LYS A 15 -10.09 -3.28 8.96
N THR A 16 -10.14 -3.02 7.66
CA THR A 16 -9.52 -3.86 6.63
C THR A 16 -8.00 -3.81 6.75
N LEU A 17 -7.42 -2.62 6.92
CA LEU A 17 -5.98 -2.45 7.15
C LEU A 17 -5.53 -3.25 8.38
N GLN A 18 -6.26 -3.12 9.49
CA GLN A 18 -5.99 -3.87 10.72
C GLN A 18 -6.17 -5.39 10.52
N ARG A 19 -7.12 -5.85 9.72
CA ARG A 19 -7.28 -7.29 9.44
C ARG A 19 -6.14 -7.83 8.59
N ASN A 20 -5.77 -7.10 7.54
CA ASN A 20 -4.70 -7.48 6.62
C ASN A 20 -3.33 -7.50 7.32
N SER A 21 -3.14 -6.65 8.34
CA SER A 21 -1.93 -6.66 9.16
C SER A 21 -2.01 -7.60 10.38
N LEU A 22 -3.02 -8.47 10.47
CA LEU A 22 -3.26 -9.33 11.65
C LEU A 22 -3.30 -8.52 12.98
N ARG A 23 -3.72 -7.25 12.88
CA ARG A 23 -3.78 -6.24 13.94
C ARG A 23 -2.44 -5.88 14.58
N SER A 24 -1.33 -6.29 13.99
CA SER A 24 0.02 -6.06 14.53
C SER A 24 0.60 -4.73 14.06
N ALA A 25 0.41 -4.37 12.79
CA ALA A 25 0.90 -3.12 12.21
C ALA A 25 -0.27 -2.18 11.90
N SER A 26 -0.48 -1.18 12.75
CA SER A 26 -1.53 -0.16 12.53
C SER A 26 -1.06 1.21 13.01
N PHE A 27 -1.51 2.26 12.33
CA PHE A 27 -1.27 3.65 12.72
C PHE A 27 -2.56 4.41 13.07
N LEU A 28 -3.71 3.84 12.75
CA LEU A 28 -5.03 4.37 13.10
C LEU A 28 -5.82 3.34 13.91
N GLU A 29 -6.68 3.85 14.78
CA GLU A 29 -7.70 3.07 15.46
C GLU A 29 -9.06 3.76 15.35
N TRP A 30 -10.12 2.98 15.18
CA TRP A 30 -11.47 3.50 15.16
C TRP A 30 -12.05 3.55 16.58
N ASN A 31 -12.25 4.74 17.13
CA ASN A 31 -12.88 4.89 18.44
C ASN A 31 -14.41 4.82 18.31
N ASN A 32 -15.01 3.71 18.78
CA ASN A 32 -16.46 3.50 18.71
C ASN A 32 -17.26 4.51 19.56
N LYS A 33 -16.70 5.00 20.68
CA LYS A 33 -17.36 5.98 21.56
C LYS A 33 -17.45 7.35 20.88
N LEU A 34 -16.34 7.78 20.29
CA LEU A 34 -16.23 9.08 19.61
C LEU A 34 -16.71 9.04 18.15
N ARG A 35 -17.04 7.85 17.63
CA ARG A 35 -17.37 7.58 16.22
C ARG A 35 -16.38 8.24 15.24
N ARG A 36 -15.10 8.21 15.59
CA ARG A 36 -14.04 8.89 14.83
C ARG A 36 -12.76 8.07 14.82
N ALA A 37 -11.95 8.27 13.79
CA ALA A 37 -10.60 7.72 13.75
C ALA A 37 -9.71 8.49 14.73
N VAL A 38 -8.81 7.79 15.39
CA VAL A 38 -7.83 8.37 16.30
C VAL A 38 -6.46 7.82 15.90
N PRO A 39 -5.43 8.68 15.79
CA PRO A 39 -4.07 8.23 15.56
C PRO A 39 -3.58 7.41 16.76
N MET A 40 -2.81 6.35 16.49
CA MET A 40 -2.17 5.60 17.56
C MET A 40 -1.08 6.44 18.21
N LYS A 41 -0.91 6.27 19.53
CA LYS A 41 0.15 6.93 20.29
C LYS A 41 1.51 6.34 19.91
N SER A 42 2.56 7.15 19.95
CA SER A 42 3.94 6.66 19.73
C SER A 42 4.36 5.52 20.65
N SER A 43 3.81 5.47 21.87
CA SER A 43 4.10 4.42 22.85
C SER A 43 3.38 3.10 22.59
N ASP A 44 2.44 3.04 21.65
CA ASP A 44 1.73 1.79 21.32
C ASP A 44 2.63 0.87 20.50
N TRP A 45 2.77 -0.38 20.95
CA TRP A 45 3.54 -1.41 20.26
C TRP A 45 3.09 -1.61 18.80
N ARG A 46 1.78 -1.51 18.51
CA ARG A 46 1.23 -1.69 17.15
C ARG A 46 1.75 -0.63 16.18
N TYR A 47 1.96 0.58 16.69
CA TYR A 47 2.50 1.68 15.91
C TYR A 47 4.01 1.56 15.72
N LEU A 48 4.73 1.04 16.72
CA LEU A 48 6.15 0.71 16.57
C LEU A 48 6.36 -0.37 15.49
N VAL A 49 5.56 -1.43 15.51
CA VAL A 49 5.58 -2.48 14.48
C VAL A 49 5.26 -1.90 13.10
N PHE A 50 4.31 -0.96 13.00
CA PHE A 50 4.03 -0.25 11.74
C PHE A 50 5.24 0.56 11.23
N LYS A 51 5.96 1.27 12.11
CA LYS A 51 7.18 2.00 11.72
C LYS A 51 8.27 1.05 11.21
N LEU A 52 8.49 -0.05 11.92
CA LEU A 52 9.44 -1.08 11.50
C LEU A 52 9.03 -1.67 10.15
N PHE A 53 7.74 -1.98 9.97
CA PHE A 53 7.20 -2.46 8.70
C PHE A 53 7.45 -1.47 7.56
N ALA A 54 7.21 -0.17 7.75
CA ALA A 54 7.48 0.85 6.74
C ALA A 54 8.97 0.94 6.38
N LEU A 55 9.84 0.87 7.39
CA LEU A 55 11.30 0.86 7.21
C LEU A 55 11.75 -0.38 6.43
N PHE A 56 11.37 -1.58 6.88
CA PHE A 56 11.70 -2.84 6.21
C PHE A 56 11.15 -2.88 4.79
N SER A 57 9.90 -2.45 4.59
CA SER A 57 9.29 -2.38 3.26
C SER A 57 10.10 -1.49 2.33
N THR A 58 10.62 -0.36 2.81
CA THR A 58 11.43 0.55 2.00
C THR A 58 12.80 -0.05 1.69
N ILE A 59 13.51 -0.52 2.71
CA ILE A 59 14.87 -1.08 2.60
C ILE A 59 14.89 -2.31 1.69
N ILE A 60 13.83 -3.14 1.71
CA ILE A 60 13.75 -4.36 0.89
C ILE A 60 13.21 -4.04 -0.51
N THR A 61 12.11 -3.29 -0.62
CA THR A 61 11.42 -3.09 -1.91
C THR A 61 12.25 -2.23 -2.87
N GLN A 62 12.92 -1.18 -2.38
CA GLN A 62 13.72 -0.32 -3.24
C GLN A 62 14.86 -1.05 -3.97
N PRO A 63 15.76 -1.80 -3.31
CA PRO A 63 16.84 -2.50 -4.02
C PRO A 63 16.30 -3.60 -4.93
N ILE A 64 15.25 -4.32 -4.54
CA ILE A 64 14.62 -5.33 -5.41
C ILE A 64 14.13 -4.69 -6.70
N LEU A 65 13.43 -3.55 -6.62
CA LEU A 65 12.93 -2.86 -7.82
C LEU A 65 14.06 -2.26 -8.65
N LEU A 66 15.10 -1.71 -8.03
CA LEU A 66 16.25 -1.18 -8.75
C LEU A 66 17.01 -2.28 -9.50
N LEU A 67 17.28 -3.41 -8.84
CA LEU A 67 17.90 -4.58 -9.47
C LEU A 67 17.05 -5.11 -10.61
N TRP A 68 15.74 -5.23 -10.41
CA TRP A 68 14.85 -5.73 -11.45
C TRP A 68 14.73 -4.77 -12.65
N CYS A 69 14.62 -3.46 -12.41
CA CYS A 69 14.67 -2.45 -13.47
C CYS A 69 16.00 -2.49 -14.22
N TYR A 70 17.11 -2.73 -13.52
CA TYR A 70 18.42 -2.89 -14.15
C TYR A 70 18.49 -4.14 -15.04
N GLU A 71 18.03 -5.28 -14.56
CA GLU A 71 17.98 -6.53 -15.34
C GLU A 71 17.11 -6.39 -16.59
N VAL A 72 15.92 -5.80 -16.46
CA VAL A 72 15.01 -5.55 -17.59
C VAL A 72 15.67 -4.62 -18.62
N ASN A 73 16.38 -3.58 -18.17
CA ASN A 73 17.06 -2.65 -19.08
C ASN A 73 18.31 -3.26 -19.75
N LYS A 74 19.02 -4.16 -19.07
CA LYS A 74 20.23 -4.82 -19.60
C LYS A 74 19.91 -6.01 -20.51
N SER A 75 18.72 -6.58 -20.39
CA SER A 75 18.32 -7.76 -21.16
C SER A 75 18.46 -7.55 -22.68
N VAL A 76 18.95 -8.57 -23.38
CA VAL A 76 19.13 -8.54 -24.83
C VAL A 76 17.77 -8.36 -25.50
N THR A 77 17.70 -7.49 -26.51
CA THR A 77 16.49 -7.24 -27.30
C THR A 77 15.89 -8.55 -27.79
N GLY A 78 14.70 -8.91 -27.29
CA GLY A 78 14.00 -10.16 -27.61
C GLY A 78 13.94 -11.20 -26.49
N SER A 79 14.76 -11.08 -25.43
CA SER A 79 14.76 -12.03 -24.30
C SER A 79 13.68 -11.74 -23.25
N VAL A 80 13.25 -10.49 -23.11
CA VAL A 80 12.24 -10.07 -22.13
C VAL A 80 10.88 -9.92 -22.80
N THR A 81 9.88 -10.58 -22.22
CA THR A 81 8.48 -10.48 -22.68
C THR A 81 7.93 -9.07 -22.44
N LEU A 82 7.06 -8.62 -23.35
CA LEU A 82 6.37 -7.32 -23.22
C LEU A 82 5.65 -7.19 -21.86
N VAL A 83 5.08 -8.30 -21.38
CA VAL A 83 4.41 -8.40 -20.07
C VAL A 83 5.35 -8.06 -18.92
N SER A 84 6.58 -8.57 -18.92
CA SER A 84 7.57 -8.29 -17.87
C SER A 84 7.96 -6.81 -17.84
N LYS A 85 8.05 -6.15 -19.00
CA LYS A 85 8.34 -4.72 -19.10
C LYS A 85 7.21 -3.86 -18.53
N TYR A 86 5.96 -4.19 -18.84
CA TYR A 86 4.83 -3.48 -18.24
C TYR A 86 4.71 -3.75 -16.74
N ALA A 87 4.95 -4.98 -16.30
CA ALA A 87 4.95 -5.34 -14.89
C ALA A 87 6.02 -4.56 -14.11
N SER A 88 7.21 -4.34 -14.67
CA SER A 88 8.26 -3.55 -14.01
C SER A 88 7.90 -2.07 -13.88
N ILE A 89 7.33 -1.47 -14.93
CA ILE A 89 6.87 -0.07 -14.90
C ILE A 89 5.75 0.10 -13.87
N ILE A 90 4.74 -0.79 -13.87
CA ILE A 90 3.63 -0.73 -12.92
C ILE A 90 4.13 -0.92 -11.49
N SER A 91 5.02 -1.88 -11.24
CA SER A 91 5.56 -2.14 -9.91
C SER A 91 6.40 -0.97 -9.40
N ALA A 92 7.22 -0.37 -10.27
CA ALA A 92 7.97 0.84 -9.95
C ALA A 92 7.01 1.98 -9.58
N PHE A 93 5.99 2.24 -10.40
CA PHE A 93 4.99 3.27 -10.12
C PHE A 93 4.26 3.05 -8.80
N VAL A 94 3.82 1.82 -8.52
CA VAL A 94 3.18 1.45 -7.25
C VAL A 94 4.13 1.68 -6.08
N ALA A 95 5.40 1.30 -6.17
CA ALA A 95 6.33 1.52 -5.08
C ALA A 95 6.66 3.01 -4.87
N PHE A 96 6.86 3.77 -5.95
CA PHE A 96 7.09 5.21 -5.88
C PHE A 96 5.90 5.98 -5.32
N THR A 97 4.68 5.48 -5.51
CA THR A 97 3.48 6.08 -4.92
C THR A 97 3.27 5.63 -3.48
N VAL A 98 3.35 4.32 -3.19
CA VAL A 98 3.02 3.75 -1.87
C VAL A 98 4.09 4.01 -0.80
N LEU A 99 5.38 3.89 -1.13
CA LEU A 99 6.46 4.02 -0.13
C LEU A 99 6.48 5.42 0.54
N PRO A 100 6.34 6.54 -0.19
CA PRO A 100 6.23 7.85 0.45
C PRO A 100 5.04 7.96 1.40
N TYR A 101 3.89 7.36 1.08
CA TYR A 101 2.74 7.35 1.99
C TYR A 101 3.01 6.53 3.25
N LEU A 102 3.66 5.37 3.15
CA LEU A 102 4.07 4.58 4.31
C LEU A 102 4.98 5.41 5.24
N TRP A 103 5.98 6.09 4.67
CA TRP A 103 6.86 6.99 5.42
C TRP A 103 6.14 8.20 6.01
N PHE A 104 5.19 8.76 5.27
CA PHE A 104 4.36 9.85 5.75
C PHE A 104 3.60 9.43 7.02
N PHE A 105 2.96 8.26 7.01
CA PHE A 105 2.21 7.74 8.16
C PHE A 105 3.08 7.18 9.29
N ALA A 106 4.34 6.84 9.02
CA ALA A 106 5.29 6.41 10.05
C ALA A 106 5.69 7.56 11.01
N LYS A 107 5.36 8.82 10.66
CA LYS A 107 5.52 9.99 11.52
C LYS A 107 4.21 10.28 12.25
N GLU A 108 4.26 10.35 13.58
CA GLU A 108 3.05 10.45 14.42
C GLU A 108 2.30 11.76 14.16
N LEU A 109 3.05 12.87 14.08
CA LEU A 109 2.51 14.18 13.75
C LEU A 109 1.77 14.21 12.42
N ASN A 110 2.22 13.43 11.43
CA ASN A 110 1.59 13.37 10.12
C ASN A 110 0.31 12.54 10.15
N SER A 111 0.30 11.42 10.89
CA SER A 111 -0.93 10.66 11.13
C SER A 111 -2.00 11.51 11.84
N GLN A 112 -1.59 12.30 12.85
CA GLN A 112 -2.47 13.25 13.51
C GLN A 112 -3.02 14.30 12.54
N LYS A 113 -2.15 14.96 11.76
CA LYS A 113 -2.56 15.93 10.72
C LYS A 113 -3.54 15.32 9.72
N PHE A 114 -3.29 14.11 9.26
CA PHE A 114 -4.17 13.41 8.33
C PHE A 114 -5.57 13.20 8.90
N VAL A 115 -5.68 12.72 10.15
CA VAL A 115 -6.98 12.54 10.81
C VAL A 115 -7.71 13.88 10.96
N THR A 116 -7.00 14.94 11.36
CA THR A 116 -7.55 16.29 11.48
C THR A 116 -8.07 16.78 10.13
N TYR A 117 -7.26 16.74 9.07
CA TYR A 117 -7.69 17.17 7.74
C TYR A 117 -8.85 16.35 7.20
N PHE A 118 -8.84 15.04 7.44
CA PHE A 118 -9.96 14.17 7.05
C PHE A 118 -11.27 14.62 7.74
N HIS A 119 -11.22 14.97 9.03
CA HIS A 119 -12.40 15.45 9.75
C HIS A 119 -12.84 16.84 9.28
N GLU A 120 -11.90 17.74 8.99
CA GLU A 120 -12.22 19.05 8.42
C GLU A 120 -12.89 18.93 7.05
N ILE A 121 -12.43 18.01 6.19
CA ILE A 121 -13.07 17.73 4.89
C ILE A 121 -14.51 17.20 5.10
N LEU A 122 -14.72 16.29 6.06
CA LEU A 122 -16.08 15.80 6.37
C LEU A 122 -16.99 16.90 6.92
N ASN A 123 -16.46 17.79 7.77
CA ASN A 123 -17.19 18.93 8.30
C ASN A 123 -17.53 19.94 7.19
N LEU A 124 -16.60 20.17 6.27
CA LEU A 124 -16.81 21.01 5.10
C LEU A 124 -17.91 20.44 4.20
N ASP A 125 -17.87 19.13 3.90
CA ASP A 125 -18.94 18.45 3.14
C ASP A 125 -20.30 18.59 3.85
N LYS A 126 -20.34 18.46 5.18
CA LYS A 126 -21.57 18.66 5.95
C LYS A 126 -22.11 20.09 5.78
N ARG A 127 -21.25 21.12 5.88
CA ARG A 127 -21.64 22.53 5.71
C ARG A 127 -22.09 22.82 4.27
N LEU A 128 -21.35 22.33 3.28
CA LEU A 128 -21.70 22.49 1.87
C LEU A 128 -23.03 21.82 1.54
N ASN A 129 -23.29 20.61 2.04
CA ASN A 129 -24.57 19.94 1.86
C ASN A 129 -25.73 20.77 2.43
N VAL A 130 -25.58 21.36 3.62
CA VAL A 130 -26.62 22.23 4.22
C VAL A 130 -26.85 23.47 3.35
N TYR A 131 -25.78 24.14 2.92
CA TYR A 131 -25.88 25.34 2.09
C TYR A 131 -26.53 25.06 0.72
N ILE A 132 -26.11 23.98 0.05
CA ILE A 132 -26.68 23.55 -1.24
C ILE A 132 -28.16 23.19 -1.07
N LEU A 133 -28.52 22.46 -0.01
CA LEU A 133 -29.90 22.04 0.24
C LEU A 133 -30.80 23.25 0.56
N LEU A 134 -30.30 24.24 1.29
CA LEU A 134 -31.00 25.51 1.54
C LEU A 134 -31.23 26.27 0.23
N LYS A 135 -30.20 26.40 -0.62
CA LYS A 135 -30.30 27.08 -1.92
C LYS A 135 -31.26 26.36 -2.88
N LEU A 136 -31.25 25.03 -2.90
CA LEU A 136 -32.17 24.21 -3.69
C LEU A 136 -33.62 24.31 -3.20
N MET A 137 -33.85 24.38 -1.89
CA MET A 137 -35.21 24.56 -1.34
C MET A 137 -35.83 25.92 -1.72
N VAL A 138 -35.02 26.97 -1.78
CA VAL A 138 -35.45 28.30 -2.26
C VAL A 138 -35.70 28.28 -3.77
N THR A 139 -34.93 27.47 -4.51
CA THR A 139 -35.01 27.37 -5.97
C THR A 139 -35.85 26.14 -6.36
N LYS A 140 -37.16 26.14 -6.07
CA LYS A 140 -38.12 25.12 -6.54
C LYS A 140 -38.19 25.11 -8.08
N SER A 141 -37.24 24.47 -8.75
CA SER A 141 -37.28 24.29 -10.20
C SER A 141 -36.52 23.03 -10.62
N LYS A 142 -37.29 21.97 -10.90
CA LYS A 142 -37.07 20.90 -11.90
C LYS A 142 -35.71 20.19 -12.02
N TYR A 143 -34.75 20.36 -11.12
CA TYR A 143 -33.49 19.61 -11.19
C TYR A 143 -33.65 18.21 -10.58
N HIS A 144 -33.96 17.23 -11.42
CA HIS A 144 -33.93 15.81 -11.05
C HIS A 144 -32.47 15.32 -10.96
N PRO A 145 -32.02 14.78 -9.82
CA PRO A 145 -30.62 14.39 -9.61
C PRO A 145 -30.32 13.02 -10.25
N LYS A 146 -30.43 12.89 -11.57
CA LYS A 146 -30.08 11.66 -12.31
C LYS A 146 -28.59 11.30 -12.19
N ASN A 147 -27.71 12.28 -11.95
CA ASN A 147 -26.26 12.06 -11.91
C ASN A 147 -25.72 11.54 -10.57
N LEU A 148 -26.50 11.62 -9.48
CA LEU A 148 -25.99 11.30 -8.14
C LEU A 148 -25.83 9.78 -7.92
N ALA A 149 -26.74 9.00 -8.52
CA ALA A 149 -26.66 7.54 -8.53
C ALA A 149 -25.40 7.06 -9.26
N THR A 150 -25.09 7.63 -10.43
CA THR A 150 -23.90 7.27 -11.22
C THR A 150 -22.61 7.53 -10.45
N VAL A 151 -22.48 8.68 -9.78
CA VAL A 151 -21.29 9.00 -8.98
C VAL A 151 -21.13 8.01 -7.82
N THR A 152 -22.23 7.64 -7.17
CA THR A 152 -22.21 6.68 -6.06
C THR A 152 -21.81 5.29 -6.54
N THR A 153 -22.32 4.85 -7.70
CA THR A 153 -21.92 3.58 -8.32
C THR A 153 -20.43 3.56 -8.67
N ILE A 154 -19.90 4.65 -9.25
CA ILE A 154 -18.46 4.75 -9.57
C ILE A 154 -17.60 4.70 -8.30
N ALA A 155 -17.99 5.41 -7.24
CA ALA A 155 -17.26 5.38 -5.97
C ALA A 155 -17.31 4.00 -5.29
N ASN A 156 -18.46 3.33 -5.36
CA ASN A 156 -18.63 1.96 -4.86
C ASN A 156 -17.77 0.97 -5.65
N LEU A 157 -17.71 1.12 -6.98
CA LEU A 157 -16.85 0.30 -7.83
C LEU A 157 -15.37 0.53 -7.51
N GLY A 158 -14.97 1.79 -7.34
CA GLY A 158 -13.59 2.14 -6.95
C GLY A 158 -13.20 1.55 -5.60
N THR A 159 -14.08 1.67 -4.59
CA THR A 159 -13.84 1.05 -3.27
C THR A 159 -13.85 -0.47 -3.33
N PHE A 160 -14.69 -1.09 -4.17
CA PHE A 160 -14.67 -2.53 -4.40
C PHE A 160 -13.34 -2.98 -5.01
N MET A 161 -12.88 -2.30 -6.06
CA MET A 161 -11.62 -2.60 -6.74
C MET A 161 -10.43 -2.46 -5.77
N VAL A 162 -10.39 -1.41 -4.95
CA VAL A 162 -9.30 -1.22 -3.98
C VAL A 162 -9.34 -2.27 -2.87
N ASN A 163 -10.52 -2.64 -2.36
CA ASN A 163 -10.60 -3.55 -1.22
C ASN A 163 -10.45 -5.03 -1.60
N TYR A 164 -10.92 -5.45 -2.78
CA TYR A 164 -10.96 -6.85 -3.18
C TYR A 164 -9.96 -7.19 -4.29
N THR A 165 -9.84 -6.31 -5.30
CA THR A 165 -8.93 -6.56 -6.41
C THR A 165 -7.49 -6.32 -6.00
N ALA A 166 -7.19 -5.30 -5.19
CA ALA A 166 -5.80 -5.01 -4.81
C ALA A 166 -5.12 -6.18 -4.06
N PRO A 167 -5.72 -6.83 -3.04
CA PRO A 167 -5.12 -8.00 -2.41
C PRO A 167 -4.94 -9.17 -3.38
N ALA A 168 -5.94 -9.45 -4.23
CA ALA A 168 -5.84 -10.50 -5.24
C ALA A 168 -4.73 -10.22 -6.25
N PHE A 169 -4.56 -8.95 -6.65
CA PHE A 169 -3.50 -8.52 -7.55
C PHE A 169 -2.12 -8.65 -6.91
N ILE A 170 -1.99 -8.33 -5.62
CA ILE A 170 -0.74 -8.53 -4.87
C ILE A 170 -0.39 -10.02 -4.79
N VAL A 171 -1.36 -10.89 -4.48
CA VAL A 171 -1.15 -12.36 -4.46
C VAL A 171 -0.80 -12.89 -5.84
N TRP A 172 -1.50 -12.41 -6.88
CA TRP A 172 -1.18 -12.78 -8.25
C TRP A 172 0.26 -12.39 -8.59
N LEU A 173 0.61 -11.11 -8.38
CA LEU A 173 1.94 -10.58 -8.66
C LEU A 173 3.03 -11.30 -7.87
N SER A 174 2.78 -11.74 -6.64
CA SER A 174 3.79 -12.46 -5.85
C SER A 174 4.00 -13.90 -6.34
N VAL A 175 2.96 -14.58 -6.83
CA VAL A 175 3.03 -15.99 -7.27
C VAL A 175 3.53 -16.14 -8.70
N THR A 176 3.42 -15.12 -9.56
CA THR A 176 3.88 -15.26 -10.95
C THR A 176 5.39 -15.52 -11.04
N ASN A 177 5.82 -16.37 -11.98
CA ASN A 177 7.25 -16.58 -12.27
C ASN A 177 7.96 -15.30 -12.72
N ASN A 178 7.20 -14.29 -13.15
CA ASN A 178 7.70 -12.97 -13.56
C ASN A 178 7.74 -11.98 -12.39
N SER A 179 7.50 -12.42 -11.16
CA SER A 179 7.54 -11.53 -10.01
C SER A 179 8.97 -11.10 -9.71
N PRO A 180 9.22 -9.82 -9.39
CA PRO A 180 10.54 -9.36 -8.97
C PRO A 180 11.02 -10.11 -7.73
N PHE A 181 10.10 -10.58 -6.89
CA PHE A 181 10.39 -11.36 -5.71
C PHE A 181 10.93 -12.75 -6.05
N ASN A 182 10.35 -13.44 -7.05
CA ASN A 182 10.84 -14.74 -7.48
C ASN A 182 12.23 -14.63 -8.11
N GLY A 183 12.47 -13.61 -8.94
CA GLY A 183 13.80 -13.31 -9.46
C GLY A 183 14.81 -13.07 -8.34
N PHE A 184 14.45 -12.24 -7.36
CA PHE A 184 15.31 -11.97 -6.19
C PHE A 184 15.59 -13.22 -5.35
N ILE A 185 14.59 -14.06 -5.08
CA ILE A 185 14.75 -15.30 -4.31
C ILE A 185 15.68 -16.27 -5.06
N LEU A 186 15.50 -16.41 -6.38
CA LEU A 186 16.36 -17.25 -7.21
C LEU A 186 17.80 -16.71 -7.22
N HIS A 187 17.98 -15.40 -7.40
CA HIS A 187 19.30 -14.76 -7.39
C HIS A 187 19.99 -14.92 -6.04
N HIS A 188 19.27 -14.71 -4.94
CA HIS A 188 19.83 -14.86 -3.59
C HIS A 188 20.20 -16.32 -3.28
N ARG A 189 19.37 -17.30 -3.71
CA ARG A 189 19.71 -18.72 -3.62
C ARG A 189 20.98 -19.06 -4.38
N THR A 190 21.14 -18.51 -5.59
CA THR A 190 22.36 -18.68 -6.39
C THR A 190 23.59 -18.11 -5.68
N ILE A 191 23.50 -16.89 -5.11
CA ILE A 191 24.60 -16.30 -4.34
C ILE A 191 24.95 -17.16 -3.11
N LEU A 192 23.94 -17.58 -2.33
CA LEU A 192 24.15 -18.43 -1.16
C LEU A 192 24.80 -19.77 -1.54
N PHE A 193 24.39 -20.35 -2.65
CA PHE A 193 25.01 -21.55 -3.20
C PHE A 193 26.48 -21.33 -3.54
N TYR A 194 26.83 -20.25 -4.26
CA TYR A 194 28.23 -19.93 -4.55
C TYR A 194 29.07 -19.66 -3.30
N LEU A 195 28.51 -18.95 -2.32
CA LEU A 195 29.18 -18.70 -1.04
C LEU A 195 29.47 -20.01 -0.31
N TYR A 196 28.48 -20.91 -0.26
CA TYR A 196 28.62 -22.22 0.35
C TYR A 196 29.72 -23.06 -0.32
N TYR A 197 29.74 -23.13 -1.66
CA TYR A 197 30.79 -23.85 -2.39
C TYR A 197 32.18 -23.24 -2.23
N SER A 198 32.27 -21.91 -2.16
CA SER A 198 33.53 -21.20 -1.93
C SER A 198 34.11 -21.52 -0.55
N ILE A 199 33.25 -21.55 0.48
CA ILE A 199 33.63 -21.95 1.84
C ILE A 199 34.06 -23.43 1.87
N LEU A 200 33.29 -24.32 1.22
CA LEU A 200 33.61 -25.75 1.18
C LEU A 200 34.95 -26.02 0.47
N PHE A 201 35.20 -25.33 -0.64
CA PHE A 201 36.47 -25.40 -1.37
C PHE A 201 37.64 -24.91 -0.52
N TYR A 202 37.48 -23.78 0.19
CA TYR A 202 38.49 -23.24 1.09
C TYR A 202 38.83 -24.21 2.24
N ILE A 203 37.83 -24.82 2.87
CA ILE A 203 38.03 -25.83 3.92
C ILE A 203 38.80 -27.04 3.37
N ARG A 204 38.41 -27.55 2.19
CA ARG A 204 39.08 -28.69 1.56
C ARG A 204 40.54 -28.38 1.22
N HIS A 205 40.82 -27.17 0.73
CA HIS A 205 42.19 -26.72 0.44
C HIS A 205 43.05 -26.66 1.70
N GLN A 206 42.52 -26.15 2.82
CA GLN A 206 43.23 -26.10 4.11
C GLN A 206 43.53 -27.49 4.70
N GLN A 207 42.70 -28.49 4.41
CA GLN A 207 42.96 -29.88 4.83
C GLN A 207 44.07 -30.52 3.99
N LEU A 208 44.09 -30.28 2.67
CA LEU A 208 45.12 -30.80 1.78
C LEU A 208 46.50 -30.19 2.03
N SER A 209 46.58 -28.93 2.45
CA SER A 209 47.87 -28.28 2.77
C SER A 209 48.51 -28.77 4.08
N LYS A 210 47.83 -29.61 4.86
CA LYS A 210 48.34 -30.17 6.12
C LYS A 210 48.80 -31.63 6.00
N LEU A 211 48.61 -32.24 4.83
CA LEU A 211 49.07 -33.59 4.48
C LEU A 211 50.37 -33.47 3.68
#